data_AF-A0A971TQ43-F1
#
_entry.id   AF-A0A971TQ43-F1
#
_cell.length_a   1.000
_cell.length_b   1.000
_cell.length_c   1.000
_cell.angle_alpha   90.00
_cell.angle_beta   90.00
_cell.angle_gamma   90.00
#
_symmetry.space_group_name_H-M   'P 1'
#
loop_
_entity.id
_entity.type
_entity.pdbx_description
1 polymer ?
#
loop_
_entity_poly.entity_id
_entity_poly.type
_entity_poly.pdbx_seq_one_letter_code
_entity_poly.pdbx_strand_id
1 'polypeptide(L)'
;MKLIATRALVYGGKRLRPGDEFNAARQFGRVIVAIGKAKLAPPEPRAVAEPAEASVVEAPEVIEEEPKPKPKPKRTYKRRDITAENESEG
;
A
#
# COMPACT_ATOMS: atom_id res chain seq x y z
N MET A 1 -7.93 5.04 1.72
CA MET A 1 -8.11 6.40 2.25
C MET A 1 -7.34 7.34 1.34
N LYS A 2 -7.98 8.38 0.81
CA LYS A 2 -7.32 9.38 -0.02
C LYS A 2 -6.51 10.33 0.87
N LEU A 3 -5.24 10.50 0.54
CA LEU A 3 -4.29 11.35 1.25
C LEU A 3 -3.53 12.21 0.24
N ILE A 4 -3.12 13.40 0.68
CA ILE A 4 -2.22 14.29 -0.05
C ILE A 4 -0.86 14.24 0.65
N ALA A 5 0.20 13.92 -0.09
CA ALA A 5 1.55 13.93 0.43
C ALA A 5 1.99 15.36 0.78
N THR A 6 2.56 15.58 1.96
CA THR A 6 3.13 16.89 2.34
C THR A 6 4.63 16.96 2.11
N ARG A 7 5.27 15.79 1.95
CA ARG A 7 6.70 15.63 1.74
C ARG A 7 6.96 14.54 0.71
N ALA A 8 8.13 14.58 0.09
CA ALA A 8 8.56 13.52 -0.80
C ALA A 8 8.68 12.19 -0.04
N LEU A 9 8.03 11.14 -0.56
CA LEU A 9 8.06 9.80 0.04
C LEU A 9 7.78 8.73 -1.02
N VAL A 10 8.17 7.49 -0.73
CA VAL A 10 7.83 6.33 -1.57
C VAL A 10 6.69 5.58 -0.91
N TYR A 11 5.62 5.31 -1.65
CA TYR A 11 4.49 4.53 -1.18
C TYR A 11 4.02 3.59 -2.29
N GLY A 12 3.91 2.28 -1.99
CA GLY A 12 3.50 1.28 -2.98
C GLY A 12 4.39 1.23 -4.22
N GLY A 13 5.70 1.49 -4.08
CA GLY A 13 6.65 1.56 -5.20
C GLY A 13 6.61 2.86 -6.02
N LYS A 14 5.64 3.76 -5.77
CA LYS A 14 5.55 5.06 -6.44
C LYS A 14 6.26 6.14 -5.62
N ARG A 15 7.05 6.98 -6.30
CA ARG A 15 7.66 8.18 -5.72
C ARG A 15 6.63 9.31 -5.75
N LEU A 16 6.21 9.77 -4.58
CA LEU A 16 5.26 10.86 -4.41
C LEU A 16 6.02 12.14 -4.06
N ARG A 17 5.60 13.26 -4.65
CA ARG A 17 6.04 14.62 -4.36
C ARG A 17 5.05 15.28 -3.39
N PRO A 18 5.46 16.38 -2.70
CA PRO A 18 4.52 17.21 -1.97
C PRO A 18 3.39 17.69 -2.90
N GLY A 19 2.14 17.53 -2.46
CA GLY A 19 0.94 17.84 -3.25
C GLY A 19 0.32 16.62 -3.94
N ASP A 20 1.08 15.53 -4.12
CA ASP A 20 0.55 14.36 -4.83
C ASP A 20 -0.51 13.63 -4.01
N GLU A 21 -1.62 13.30 -4.67
CA GLU A 21 -2.66 12.46 -4.13
C GLU A 21 -2.31 10.98 -4.24
N PHE A 22 -2.59 10.22 -3.18
CA PHE A 22 -2.41 8.78 -3.18
C PHE A 22 -3.43 8.08 -2.28
N ASN A 23 -3.71 6.82 -2.59
CA ASN A 23 -4.61 5.99 -1.80
C ASN A 23 -3.82 5.07 -0.88
N ALA A 24 -4.05 5.18 0.42
CA ALA A 24 -3.43 4.31 1.42
C ALA A 24 -4.45 3.43 2.15
N ALA A 25 -4.04 2.22 2.54
CA ALA A 25 -4.86 1.40 3.43
C ALA A 25 -5.03 2.11 4.78
N ARG A 26 -6.16 1.91 5.46
CA ARG A 26 -6.53 2.68 6.66
C ARG A 26 -5.46 2.68 7.76
N GLN A 27 -4.83 1.53 7.98
CA GLN A 27 -3.77 1.37 8.97
C GLN A 27 -2.52 2.19 8.62
N PHE A 28 -2.02 2.05 7.38
CA PHE A 28 -0.86 2.81 6.92
C PHE A 28 -1.14 4.31 6.80
N GLY A 29 -2.32 4.69 6.32
CA GLY A 29 -2.70 6.08 6.17
C GLY A 29 -2.68 6.84 7.50
N ARG A 30 -3.15 6.22 8.59
CA ARG A 30 -3.06 6.80 9.94
C ARG A 30 -1.62 7.03 10.37
N VAL A 31 -0.73 6.07 10.11
CA VAL A 31 0.70 6.19 10.44
C VAL A 31 1.32 7.34 9.64
N ILE A 32 1.07 7.44 8.34
CA ILE A 32 1.65 8.47 7.47
C ILE A 32 1.18 9.87 7.88
N VAL A 33 -0.07 10.01 8.31
CA VAL A 33 -0.61 11.26 8.87
C VAL A 33 0.03 11.59 10.22
N ALA A 34 0.15 10.60 11.11
CA ALA A 34 0.76 10.80 12.44
C ALA A 34 2.23 11.24 12.38
N ILE A 35 2.98 10.73 11.40
CA ILE A 35 4.38 11.16 11.16
C ILE A 35 4.48 12.46 10.33
N GLY A 36 3.35 13.08 9.98
CA GLY A 36 3.29 14.37 9.28
C GLY A 36 3.71 14.35 7.81
N LYS A 37 3.73 13.17 7.18
CA LYS A 37 4.12 13.02 5.76
C LYS A 37 2.96 13.10 4.78
N ALA A 38 1.72 13.03 5.27
CA ALA A 38 0.53 13.25 4.46
C ALA A 38 -0.60 13.87 5.30
N LYS A 39 -1.58 14.42 4.62
CA LYS A 39 -2.83 14.93 5.20
C LYS A 39 -4.02 14.22 4.55
N LEU A 40 -5.14 14.16 5.25
CA LEU A 40 -6.40 13.70 4.66
C LEU A 40 -6.74 14.62 3.50
N ALA A 41 -7.01 14.03 2.33
CA ALA A 41 -7.53 14.79 1.21
C ALA A 41 -8.89 15.36 1.63
N PRO A 42 -9.11 16.68 1.54
CA PRO A 42 -10.43 17.26 1.72
C PRO A 42 -11.42 16.58 0.74
N PRO A 43 -12.67 16.27 1.16
CA PRO A 43 -13.69 15.86 0.20
C PRO A 43 -13.91 17.03 -0.77
N GLU A 44 -13.64 16.82 -2.05
CA GLU A 44 -13.66 17.85 -3.09
C GLU A 44 -14.96 18.70 -3.04
N PRO A 45 -14.88 20.04 -2.87
CA PRO A 45 -15.83 20.92 -3.50
C PRO A 45 -15.47 20.99 -5.00
N ARG A 46 -16.48 20.80 -5.87
CA ARG A 46 -16.34 20.93 -7.32
C ARG A 46 -15.82 22.34 -7.72
N ALA A 47 -14.88 22.37 -8.67
CA ALA A 47 -14.31 23.51 -9.43
C ALA A 47 -13.45 24.49 -8.60
N VAL A 48 -12.27 24.98 -9.03
CA VAL A 48 -11.97 25.70 -10.29
C VAL A 48 -10.47 25.58 -10.68
N ALA A 49 -10.18 25.57 -11.99
CA ALA A 49 -8.92 25.82 -12.72
C ALA A 49 -8.17 27.10 -12.23
N GLU A 50 -6.85 27.39 -12.41
CA GLU A 50 -5.78 27.13 -13.41
C GLU A 50 -4.48 27.90 -12.93
N PRO A 51 -3.32 28.00 -13.63
CA PRO A 51 -2.40 27.00 -14.21
C PRO A 51 -0.90 27.18 -13.78
N ALA A 52 -0.06 26.16 -14.01
CA ALA A 52 1.35 26.34 -14.35
C ALA A 52 1.83 25.18 -15.25
N GLU A 53 2.14 25.55 -16.49
CA GLU A 53 2.66 24.81 -17.65
C GLU A 53 3.94 24.00 -17.31
N ALA A 54 4.40 22.93 -17.96
CA ALA A 54 4.22 22.23 -19.25
C ALA A 54 4.72 20.77 -19.02
N SER A 55 4.51 19.69 -19.80
CA SER A 55 4.22 19.47 -21.21
C SER A 55 3.79 17.99 -21.42
N VAL A 56 2.71 17.76 -22.20
CA VAL A 56 2.41 16.68 -23.20
C VAL A 56 2.74 15.21 -22.80
N VAL A 57 1.83 14.23 -22.82
CA VAL A 57 1.27 13.49 -23.99
C VAL A 57 0.03 12.66 -23.56
N GLU A 58 -1.10 12.92 -24.23
CA GLU A 58 -2.11 11.97 -24.81
C GLU A 58 -2.83 10.86 -23.98
N ALA A 59 -4.16 10.83 -24.14
CA ALA A 59 -5.17 9.86 -23.65
C ALA A 59 -5.06 8.46 -24.33
N PRO A 60 -5.85 7.38 -23.98
CA PRO A 60 -7.06 7.29 -23.17
C PRO A 60 -7.10 6.15 -22.10
N GLU A 61 -8.23 6.05 -21.42
CA GLU A 61 -8.62 5.07 -20.40
C GLU A 61 -8.19 3.61 -20.68
N VAL A 62 -7.49 3.01 -19.72
CA VAL A 62 -7.56 1.56 -19.49
C VAL A 62 -7.72 1.34 -17.99
N ILE A 63 -8.94 1.00 -17.59
CA ILE A 63 -9.23 0.48 -16.26
C ILE A 63 -8.66 -0.94 -16.24
N GLU A 64 -7.36 -1.06 -15.97
CA GLU A 64 -6.74 -2.37 -15.72
C GLU A 64 -7.16 -2.82 -14.33
N GLU A 65 -8.13 -3.72 -14.29
CA GLU A 65 -8.51 -4.45 -13.08
C GLU A 65 -7.32 -5.32 -12.65
N GLU A 66 -6.50 -4.79 -11.73
CA GLU A 66 -5.32 -5.48 -11.20
C GLU A 66 -5.70 -6.89 -10.70
N PRO A 67 -4.99 -7.95 -11.14
CA PRO A 67 -5.28 -9.30 -10.69
C PRO A 67 -4.95 -9.42 -9.20
N LYS A 68 -5.98 -9.70 -8.38
CA LYS A 68 -5.83 -9.96 -6.94
C LYS A 68 -4.73 -11.02 -6.71
N PRO A 69 -3.72 -10.74 -5.86
CA PRO A 69 -2.64 -11.67 -5.62
C PRO A 69 -3.18 -12.95 -4.96
N LYS A 70 -2.91 -14.12 -5.55
CA LYS A 70 -3.28 -15.42 -4.99
C LYS A 70 -2.57 -15.61 -3.63
N PRO A 71 -3.25 -16.15 -2.60
CA PRO A 71 -2.64 -16.35 -1.29
C PRO A 71 -1.48 -17.34 -1.37
N LYS A 72 -0.32 -16.98 -0.79
CA LYS A 72 0.85 -17.85 -0.75
C LYS A 72 0.59 -19.05 0.19
N PRO A 73 1.00 -20.26 -0.18
CA PRO A 73 0.85 -21.43 0.69
C PRO A 73 1.69 -21.27 1.95
N LYS A 74 1.09 -21.52 3.12
CA LYS A 74 1.79 -21.50 4.40
C LYS A 74 2.59 -22.79 4.55
N ARG A 75 3.91 -22.70 4.75
CA ARG A 75 4.72 -23.85 5.15
C ARG A 75 4.31 -24.27 6.55
N THR A 76 3.77 -25.48 6.68
CA THR A 76 3.53 -26.11 7.99
C THR A 76 4.80 -26.80 8.46
N TYR A 77 5.08 -26.70 9.76
CA TYR A 77 6.19 -27.40 10.38
C TYR A 77 5.85 -28.90 10.46
N LYS A 78 6.69 -29.74 9.86
CA LYS A 78 6.58 -31.20 10.00
C LYS A 78 7.15 -31.57 11.36
N ARG A 79 6.29 -31.99 12.29
CA ARG A 79 6.76 -32.59 13.55
C ARG A 79 7.54 -33.85 13.18
N ARG A 80 8.75 -33.99 13.74
CA ARG A 80 9.43 -35.28 13.71
C ARG A 80 8.68 -36.15 14.70
N ASP A 81 8.19 -37.28 14.23
CA ASP A 81 7.61 -38.28 15.10
C ASP A 81 8.75 -38.77 16.01
N ILE A 82 8.75 -38.30 17.26
CA ILE A 82 9.58 -38.88 18.31
C ILE A 82 8.85 -40.14 18.75
N THR A 83 9.24 -41.28 18.17
CA THR A 83 8.94 -42.59 18.73
C THR A 83 9.88 -42.78 19.92
N ALA A 84 9.34 -42.67 21.13
CA ALA A 84 10.04 -43.12 22.32
C ALA A 84 9.92 -44.65 22.34
N GLU A 85 10.98 -45.34 21.91
CA GLU A 85 11.16 -46.75 22.23
C GLU A 85 11.34 -46.79 23.75
N ASN A 86 10.30 -47.16 24.48
CA ASN A 86 10.42 -47.55 25.88
C ASN A 86 11.20 -48.87 25.88
N GLU A 87 12.53 -48.79 25.94
CA GLU A 87 13.37 -49.91 26.37
C GLU A 87 13.02 -50.20 27.83
N SER A 88 12.06 -51.09 28.00
CA SER A 88 12.03 -52.02 29.11
C SER A 88 13.32 -52.81 29.11
N GLU A 89 14.13 -52.72 30.17
CA GLU A 89 14.82 -53.85 30.82
C GLU A 89 15.72 -53.36 31.96
N GLY A 90 15.54 -53.96 33.15
CA GLY A 90 16.32 -53.71 34.37
C GLY A 90 15.51 -53.91 35.64
#